data_AF-A0A1M6MSW1-F1
#
_entry.id   AF-A0A1M6MSW1-F1
#
_cell.length_a   1.000
_cell.length_b   1.000
_cell.length_c   1.000
_cell.angle_alpha   90.00
_cell.angle_beta   90.00
_cell.angle_gamma   90.00
#
_symmetry.space_group_name_H-M   'P 1'
#
loop_
_entity.id
_entity.type
_entity.pdbx_description
1 polymer ?
#
loop_
_entity_poly.entity_id
_entity_poly.type
_entity_poly.pdbx_seq_one_letter_code
_entity_poly.pdbx_strand_id
1 'polypeptide(L)'
;MTHSKKTIQRIIILSIATLIISFFSPVITEANVTKPYYIKVNKQQNCVTVYKEDAKGNYTVPVKAMICSVGADTPLGVFKTPAKYRWKLLMGDVWGQYSTRIVKGILFHSVWYYKMDASTLSAAQYNKLGTTASHGCVRLTVQDAKWIYDNCPLGTSVEIYNGKDPGPLGKPESIKLSLGTGWDPTDPDKNNPYLDKAPVLTAASSKSVEWGSKIDLYKGLKAVSSTGVDITKSIKVKGKVDSYTAGKYKINYSVSDELGRKTGKTVTYTVKQCKEAPVIKGAADRITGKGTVINKAYALKGVSAYLSTKKLSSKDIKVTIKKTSADEYAFAYSIKAENNKTGKAAASVYIDTTPPDLEGVSFKTITKKQLAAGKKEILKLAKKDIAVNDDYSELTPDDIKITVEPKEDYAYMVHYEVADKAGNITKETVQYTYFDNMRIEGIENRYDIPQDTVIDDAFALSGIQALDSNNTDCAGLLTVSISTEDNKTYEVTYTIIQQHNKKASVVCHFTLDSQSNGEADQKEQPAPEPTTPEPTNP
;
A
#
# COMPACT_ATOMS: atom_id res chain seq x y z
N MET A 1 24.26 89.80 92.39
CA MET A 1 23.33 88.73 92.81
C MET A 1 23.77 87.44 92.15
N THR A 2 24.17 86.51 93.00
CA THR A 2 24.81 85.23 92.72
C THR A 2 23.78 84.13 92.48
N HIS A 3 24.04 83.25 91.51
CA HIS A 3 23.91 81.78 91.50
C HIS A 3 23.93 81.34 90.02
N SER A 4 24.66 80.32 89.57
CA SER A 4 25.57 79.38 90.20
C SER A 4 26.29 78.64 89.07
N LYS A 5 27.63 78.57 89.16
CA LYS A 5 28.53 77.40 88.96
C LYS A 5 28.06 76.28 88.01
N LYS A 6 28.89 75.63 87.19
CA LYS A 6 30.34 75.54 86.96
C LYS A 6 30.47 74.60 85.73
N THR A 7 31.22 74.94 84.69
CA THR A 7 32.63 74.49 84.44
C THR A 7 32.69 73.04 83.94
N ILE A 8 33.30 72.70 82.80
CA ILE A 8 34.75 72.42 82.57
C ILE A 8 34.78 71.71 81.18
N GLN A 9 35.77 71.77 80.27
CA GLN A 9 36.96 72.58 80.03
C GLN A 9 37.65 71.93 78.81
N ARG A 10 37.95 72.73 77.77
CA ARG A 10 39.17 72.78 76.92
C ARG A 10 39.81 71.46 76.40
N ILE A 11 40.32 71.39 75.17
CA ILE A 11 41.68 71.80 74.73
C ILE A 11 41.73 71.41 73.22
N ILE A 12 41.68 72.31 72.22
CA ILE A 12 42.73 73.05 71.47
C ILE A 12 44.08 72.32 71.27
N ILE A 13 44.61 72.40 70.04
CA ILE A 13 46.03 72.44 69.60
C ILE A 13 46.32 71.27 68.63
N LEU A 14 47.02 71.39 67.49
CA LEU A 14 47.52 72.45 66.60
C LEU A 14 48.48 71.72 65.64
N SER A 15 48.37 71.88 64.32
CA SER A 15 49.50 71.74 63.35
C SER A 15 48.95 71.86 61.91
N ILE A 16 48.90 73.07 61.32
CA ILE A 16 49.95 73.70 60.45
C ILE A 16 50.11 72.91 59.13
N ALA A 17 49.38 73.33 58.08
CA ALA A 17 49.85 73.98 56.83
C ALA A 17 49.91 72.95 55.67
N THR A 18 49.43 73.17 54.44
CA THR A 18 49.38 74.34 53.55
C THR A 18 48.28 74.19 52.48
N LEU A 19 47.61 75.31 52.17
CA LEU A 19 47.22 75.82 50.84
C LEU A 19 46.88 74.83 49.69
N ILE A 20 45.62 74.84 49.21
CA ILE A 20 45.21 75.04 47.80
C ILE A 20 43.68 75.22 47.78
N ILE A 21 43.23 76.39 47.30
CA ILE A 21 41.84 76.68 46.96
C ILE A 21 41.52 75.92 45.67
N SER A 22 40.55 75.02 45.70
CA SER A 22 40.01 74.35 44.51
C SER A 22 38.50 74.54 44.47
N PHE A 23 38.03 75.09 43.35
CA PHE A 23 36.64 75.22 42.97
C PHE A 23 35.91 73.87 43.10
N PHE A 24 34.99 73.75 44.06
CA PHE A 24 34.02 72.65 44.07
C PHE A 24 32.83 73.02 43.19
N SER A 25 32.84 72.57 41.94
CA SER A 25 31.58 72.26 41.25
C SER A 25 31.05 70.93 41.77
N PRO A 26 29.75 70.79 42.07
CA PRO A 26 29.20 69.48 42.43
C PRO A 26 29.23 68.58 41.19
N VAL A 27 30.09 67.56 41.22
CA VAL A 27 29.97 66.39 40.34
C VAL A 27 28.72 65.64 40.77
N ILE A 28 27.68 65.70 39.94
CA ILE A 28 26.55 64.78 40.07
C ILE A 28 27.01 63.44 39.51
N THR A 29 27.29 62.50 40.41
CA THR A 29 27.62 61.12 40.05
C THR A 29 26.38 60.47 39.44
N GLU A 30 26.41 60.15 38.13
CA GLU A 30 25.39 59.29 37.53
C GLU A 30 25.44 57.92 38.24
N ALA A 31 24.33 57.52 38.86
CA ALA A 31 24.20 56.18 39.40
C ALA A 31 24.48 55.15 38.30
N ASN A 32 25.26 54.12 38.62
CA ASN A 32 25.69 53.08 37.69
C ASN A 32 24.47 52.18 37.34
N VAL A 33 23.62 52.64 36.41
CA VAL A 33 22.44 51.90 35.97
C VAL A 33 22.90 50.80 35.01
N THR A 34 22.90 49.56 35.47
CA THR A 34 23.14 48.37 34.64
C THR A 34 22.07 48.30 33.55
N LYS A 35 22.45 48.29 32.26
CA LYS A 35 21.53 48.24 31.12
C LYS A 35 21.64 46.90 30.39
N PRO A 36 21.13 45.78 30.96
CA PRO A 36 21.40 44.44 30.43
C PRO A 36 20.77 44.14 29.06
N TYR A 37 19.92 45.03 28.54
CA TYR A 37 19.12 44.76 27.34
C TYR A 37 19.17 45.90 26.31
N TYR A 38 19.02 45.50 25.05
CA TYR A 38 18.80 46.37 23.90
C TYR A 38 17.54 45.94 23.17
N ILE A 39 16.65 46.89 22.87
CA ILE A 39 15.35 46.59 22.26
C ILE A 39 15.37 47.02 20.80
N LYS A 40 15.06 46.10 19.90
CA LYS A 40 14.86 46.40 18.47
C LYS A 40 13.38 46.30 18.13
N VAL A 41 12.81 47.35 17.52
CA VAL A 41 11.44 47.38 17.02
C VAL A 41 11.49 47.38 15.50
N ASN A 42 11.13 46.25 14.88
CA ASN A 42 10.91 46.20 13.45
C ASN A 42 9.49 46.73 13.15
N LYS A 43 9.44 47.99 12.72
CA LYS A 43 8.20 48.69 12.38
C LYS A 43 7.47 48.03 11.20
N GLN A 44 8.20 47.55 10.21
CA GLN A 44 7.62 46.90 9.03
C GLN A 44 6.96 45.55 9.38
N GLN A 45 7.58 44.78 10.25
CA GLN A 45 7.08 43.44 10.62
C GLN A 45 6.18 43.42 11.86
N ASN A 46 6.05 44.54 12.57
CA ASN A 46 5.29 44.62 13.82
C ASN A 46 5.81 43.59 14.85
N CYS A 47 7.14 43.59 15.04
CA CYS A 47 7.85 42.69 15.93
C CYS A 47 8.86 43.48 16.78
N VAL A 48 8.86 43.21 18.09
CA VAL A 48 9.91 43.69 19.01
C VAL A 48 10.80 42.51 19.36
N THR A 49 12.11 42.69 19.28
CA THR A 49 13.09 41.69 19.74
C THR A 49 14.00 42.33 20.78
N VAL A 50 14.13 41.66 21.92
CA VAL A 50 15.03 42.06 23.00
C VAL A 50 16.31 41.24 22.92
N TYR A 51 17.45 41.91 23.03
CA TYR A 51 18.78 41.32 23.00
C TYR A 51 19.49 41.57 24.32
N LYS A 52 20.29 40.61 24.77
CA LYS A 52 21.30 40.80 25.81
C LYS A 52 22.70 40.82 25.19
N GLU A 53 23.67 41.27 25.98
CA GLU A 53 25.09 41.24 25.59
C GLU A 53 25.58 39.79 25.41
N ASP A 54 26.39 39.58 24.39
CA ASP A 54 27.23 38.40 24.23
C ASP A 54 28.48 38.49 25.12
N ALA A 55 29.33 37.46 25.08
CA ALA A 55 30.58 37.43 25.84
C ALA A 55 31.57 38.56 25.47
N LYS A 56 31.34 39.28 24.35
CA LYS A 56 32.16 40.40 23.88
C LYS A 56 31.51 41.77 24.18
N GLY A 57 30.40 41.80 24.92
CA GLY A 57 29.68 43.03 25.27
C GLY A 57 28.78 43.58 24.16
N ASN A 58 28.55 42.83 23.06
CA ASN A 58 27.67 43.28 21.97
C ASN A 58 26.26 42.71 22.14
N TYR A 59 25.22 43.51 21.91
CA TYR A 59 23.82 43.06 22.01
C TYR A 59 23.39 42.19 20.82
N THR A 60 23.91 40.97 20.74
CA THR A 60 23.69 40.04 19.63
C THR A 60 22.88 38.80 20.01
N VAL A 61 22.66 38.55 21.32
CA VAL A 61 21.95 37.36 21.80
C VAL A 61 20.46 37.67 21.98
N PRO A 62 19.56 37.20 21.09
CA PRO A 62 18.13 37.45 21.24
C PRO A 62 17.56 36.62 22.40
N VAL A 63 16.77 37.24 23.26
CA VAL A 63 16.19 36.59 24.45
C VAL A 63 14.67 36.55 24.45
N LYS A 64 14.01 37.46 23.73
CA LYS A 64 12.55 37.50 23.64
C LYS A 64 12.10 38.20 22.37
N ALA A 65 11.13 37.61 21.69
CA ALA A 65 10.33 38.30 20.67
C ALA A 65 8.93 38.59 21.21
N MET A 66 8.36 39.72 20.80
CA MET A 66 7.05 40.18 21.20
C MET A 66 6.32 40.66 19.95
N ILE A 67 5.08 40.21 19.78
CA ILE A 67 4.19 40.77 18.75
C ILE A 67 3.80 42.18 19.17
N CYS A 68 3.85 43.13 18.24
CA CYS A 68 3.44 44.49 18.54
C CYS A 68 2.51 45.08 17.47
N SER A 69 1.98 46.26 17.74
CA SER A 69 1.33 47.11 16.74
C SER A 69 1.90 48.50 16.84
N VAL A 70 2.68 48.87 15.83
CA VAL A 70 3.24 50.21 15.68
C VAL A 70 2.25 51.13 14.96
N GLY A 71 2.63 52.38 14.75
CA GLY A 71 1.85 53.37 14.01
C GLY A 71 2.64 54.00 12.87
N ALA A 72 1.94 54.71 12.00
CA ALA A 72 2.57 55.47 10.91
C ALA A 72 3.63 56.45 11.45
N ASP A 73 3.32 57.12 12.57
CA ASP A 73 4.18 58.13 13.19
C ASP A 73 5.25 57.54 14.14
N THR A 74 5.38 56.20 14.23
CA THR A 74 6.47 55.60 14.99
C THR A 74 7.81 55.98 14.34
N PRO A 75 8.70 56.73 15.02
CA PRO A 75 9.91 57.27 14.39
C PRO A 75 10.97 56.19 14.21
N LEU A 76 11.78 56.31 13.16
CA LEU A 76 12.97 55.49 12.99
C LEU A 76 14.16 56.11 13.76
N GLY A 77 15.09 55.28 14.21
CA GLY A 77 16.31 55.71 14.90
C GLY A 77 16.55 55.00 16.22
N VAL A 78 17.57 55.47 16.94
CA VAL A 78 17.98 54.93 18.25
C VAL A 78 17.62 55.91 19.35
N PHE A 79 16.90 55.43 20.37
CA PHE A 79 16.36 56.21 21.47
C PHE A 79 16.73 55.61 22.84
N LYS A 80 16.44 56.36 23.91
CA LYS A 80 16.70 55.95 25.30
C LYS A 80 15.41 56.10 26.11
N THR A 81 15.05 55.11 26.91
CA THR A 81 13.79 55.10 27.68
C THR A 81 13.83 56.04 28.89
N PRO A 82 13.17 57.21 28.89
CA PRO A 82 13.38 58.21 29.95
C PRO A 82 12.38 58.10 31.11
N ALA A 83 11.26 57.37 30.93
CA ALA A 83 10.20 57.28 31.93
C ALA A 83 9.39 55.98 31.81
N LYS A 84 8.76 55.59 32.91
CA LYS A 84 7.86 54.43 33.03
C LYS A 84 6.61 54.81 33.80
N TYR A 85 5.47 54.18 33.47
CA TYR A 85 4.17 54.41 34.10
C TYR A 85 3.40 53.09 34.21
N ARG A 86 2.90 52.75 35.41
CA ARG A 86 2.04 51.58 35.58
C ARG A 86 0.75 51.70 34.75
N TRP A 87 0.18 52.91 34.74
CA TRP A 87 -0.94 53.34 33.90
C TRP A 87 -0.61 54.69 33.28
N LYS A 88 -0.90 54.86 31.99
CA LYS A 88 -0.70 56.14 31.31
C LYS A 88 -1.91 56.50 30.44
N LEU A 89 -2.44 57.70 30.64
CA LEU A 89 -3.41 58.31 29.73
C LEU A 89 -2.76 58.51 28.35
N LEU A 90 -3.44 58.02 27.33
CA LEU A 90 -3.05 58.05 25.92
C LEU A 90 -3.98 58.99 25.15
N MET A 91 -3.61 59.27 23.89
CA MET A 91 -4.47 60.04 22.99
C MET A 91 -5.81 59.33 22.77
N GLY A 92 -6.91 60.07 22.91
CA GLY A 92 -8.27 59.55 22.77
C GLY A 92 -8.94 59.14 24.09
N ASP A 93 -8.46 59.64 25.23
CA ASP A 93 -9.01 59.37 26.58
C ASP A 93 -9.07 57.89 26.94
N VAL A 94 -8.00 57.17 26.60
CA VAL A 94 -7.82 55.73 26.87
C VAL A 94 -6.51 55.49 27.61
N TRP A 95 -6.38 54.31 28.22
CA TRP A 95 -5.29 54.02 29.16
C TRP A 95 -4.42 52.86 28.69
N GLY A 96 -3.09 53.00 28.81
CA GLY A 96 -2.12 51.91 28.58
C GLY A 96 -1.52 51.40 29.88
N GLN A 97 -1.45 50.07 30.04
CA GLN A 97 -0.74 49.42 31.15
C GLN A 97 0.76 49.30 30.86
N TYR A 98 1.57 49.31 31.92
CA TYR A 98 3.01 49.03 31.89
C TYR A 98 3.75 49.83 30.81
N SER A 99 3.46 51.13 30.77
CA SER A 99 3.93 52.01 29.72
C SER A 99 5.39 52.40 29.95
N THR A 100 6.24 52.25 28.93
CA THR A 100 7.64 52.72 28.92
C THR A 100 7.82 53.73 27.79
N ARG A 101 8.18 54.97 28.11
CA ARG A 101 8.38 56.03 27.12
C ARG A 101 9.62 55.72 26.27
N ILE A 102 9.52 55.92 24.96
CA ILE A 102 10.62 55.77 24.01
C ILE A 102 11.18 57.15 23.64
N VAL A 103 10.32 58.01 23.08
CA VAL A 103 10.69 59.35 22.62
C VAL A 103 9.44 60.20 22.47
N LYS A 104 9.48 61.47 22.89
CA LYS A 104 8.32 62.38 22.87
C LYS A 104 7.07 61.67 23.41
N GLY A 105 5.94 61.70 22.69
CA GLY A 105 4.69 61.02 23.03
C GLY A 105 4.62 59.53 22.68
N ILE A 106 5.70 58.91 22.22
CA ILE A 106 5.73 57.51 21.78
C ILE A 106 6.15 56.60 22.93
N LEU A 107 5.36 55.57 23.20
CA LEU A 107 5.57 54.62 24.29
C LEU A 107 5.49 53.17 23.78
N PHE A 108 6.21 52.26 24.45
CA PHE A 108 5.74 50.88 24.61
C PHE A 108 4.61 50.88 25.62
N HIS A 109 3.50 50.21 25.33
CA HIS A 109 2.42 50.00 26.30
C HIS A 109 1.56 48.80 25.89
N SER A 110 0.75 48.27 26.81
CA SER A 110 -0.27 47.27 26.47
C SER A 110 -1.24 47.81 25.42
N VAL A 111 -2.04 46.98 24.75
CA VAL A 111 -3.25 47.47 24.07
C VAL A 111 -4.12 48.27 25.07
N TRP A 112 -4.84 49.27 24.58
CA TRP A 112 -5.47 50.26 25.44
C TRP A 112 -6.78 49.78 26.07
N TYR A 113 -7.11 50.42 27.19
CA TYR A 113 -8.26 50.18 28.04
C TYR A 113 -9.15 51.44 28.11
N TYR A 114 -10.46 51.26 28.26
CA TYR A 114 -11.39 52.39 28.39
C TYR A 114 -11.25 53.12 29.73
N LYS A 115 -10.76 52.44 30.77
CA LYS A 115 -10.52 53.00 32.11
C LYS A 115 -9.19 52.48 32.67
N MET A 116 -8.73 53.01 33.80
CA MET A 116 -7.65 52.42 34.60
C MET A 116 -8.12 51.15 35.33
N ASP A 117 -8.61 50.18 34.56
CA ASP A 117 -9.21 48.95 35.04
C ASP A 117 -8.83 47.83 34.05
N ALA A 118 -8.17 46.79 34.55
CA ALA A 118 -7.67 45.67 33.75
C ALA A 118 -8.78 44.82 33.10
N SER A 119 -10.04 45.02 33.49
CA SER A 119 -11.23 44.40 32.89
C SER A 119 -11.87 45.22 31.77
N THR A 120 -11.24 46.32 31.32
CA THR A 120 -11.80 47.23 30.31
C THR A 120 -10.98 47.34 29.01
N LEU A 121 -10.22 46.29 28.66
CA LEU A 121 -9.43 46.21 27.43
C LEU A 121 -10.33 46.37 26.19
N SER A 122 -9.84 47.06 25.16
CA SER A 122 -10.46 46.98 23.84
C SER A 122 -10.06 45.71 23.10
N ALA A 123 -10.88 44.66 23.18
CA ALA A 123 -10.67 43.42 22.41
C ALA A 123 -10.55 43.66 20.89
N ALA A 124 -11.32 44.60 20.35
CA ALA A 124 -11.27 44.97 18.93
C ALA A 124 -9.88 45.47 18.51
N GLN A 125 -9.19 46.19 19.40
CA GLN A 125 -7.85 46.70 19.14
C GLN A 125 -6.77 45.68 19.50
N TYR A 126 -7.05 44.82 20.47
CA TYR A 126 -6.19 43.69 20.79
C TYR A 126 -6.04 42.75 19.60
N ASN A 127 -7.16 42.47 18.92
CA ASN A 127 -7.19 41.65 17.72
C ASN A 127 -6.40 42.23 16.54
N LYS A 128 -5.97 43.50 16.61
CA LYS A 128 -5.09 44.14 15.63
C LYS A 128 -3.60 43.95 15.93
N LEU A 129 -3.21 43.38 17.07
CA LEU A 129 -1.81 43.06 17.38
C LEU A 129 -1.16 42.28 16.24
N GLY A 130 0.02 42.73 15.83
CA GLY A 130 0.73 42.23 14.66
C GLY A 130 0.47 43.04 13.38
N THR A 131 -0.39 44.06 13.42
CA THR A 131 -0.63 44.97 12.29
C THR A 131 -0.32 46.41 12.66
N THR A 132 -0.07 47.28 11.68
CA THR A 132 0.12 48.72 11.91
C THR A 132 -1.23 49.34 12.25
N ALA A 133 -1.44 49.66 13.53
CA ALA A 133 -2.77 49.96 14.07
C ALA A 133 -2.79 51.06 15.13
N SER A 134 -1.65 51.69 15.42
CA SER A 134 -1.56 52.81 16.37
C SER A 134 -1.32 54.15 15.65
N HIS A 135 -1.49 55.25 16.38
CA HIS A 135 -1.10 56.59 15.92
C HIS A 135 0.39 56.89 16.16
N GLY A 136 1.19 55.92 16.61
CA GLY A 136 2.65 56.08 16.77
C GLY A 136 3.26 55.24 17.89
N CYS A 137 2.49 54.88 18.93
CA CYS A 137 2.98 54.03 20.01
C CYS A 137 3.22 52.58 19.56
N VAL A 138 4.02 51.84 20.32
CA VAL A 138 4.25 50.40 20.14
C VAL A 138 3.35 49.64 21.12
N ARG A 139 2.20 49.17 20.64
CA ARG A 139 1.24 48.41 21.44
C ARG A 139 1.68 46.95 21.57
N LEU A 140 1.53 46.38 22.75
CA LEU A 140 1.95 45.01 23.10
C LEU A 140 0.83 44.29 23.85
N THR A 141 1.00 42.98 24.09
CA THR A 141 0.26 42.29 25.15
C THR A 141 0.65 42.86 26.52
N VAL A 142 -0.20 42.69 27.54
CA VAL A 142 0.13 43.09 28.91
C VAL A 142 1.39 42.39 29.39
N GLN A 143 1.52 41.09 29.16
CA GLN A 143 2.73 40.34 29.56
C GLN A 143 3.99 40.92 28.94
N ASP A 144 3.97 41.27 27.66
CA ASP A 144 5.15 41.79 26.97
C ASP A 144 5.46 43.25 27.37
N ALA A 145 4.44 44.10 27.52
CA ALA A 145 4.60 45.46 28.04
C ALA A 145 5.15 45.45 29.47
N LYS A 146 4.59 44.60 30.33
CA LYS A 146 5.06 44.37 31.70
C LYS A 146 6.50 43.86 31.71
N TRP A 147 6.85 42.93 30.83
CA TRP A 147 8.21 42.41 30.75
C TRP A 147 9.22 43.54 30.47
N ILE A 148 8.95 44.42 29.51
CA ILE A 148 9.80 45.61 29.26
C ILE A 148 9.82 46.52 30.48
N TYR A 149 8.66 46.78 31.07
CA TYR A 149 8.52 47.64 32.25
C TYR A 149 9.34 47.12 33.45
N ASP A 150 9.38 45.81 33.68
CA ASP A 150 10.08 45.22 34.81
C ASP A 150 11.58 45.00 34.54
N ASN A 151 11.94 44.58 33.31
CA ASN A 151 13.30 44.07 33.02
C ASN A 151 14.22 45.10 32.35
N CYS A 152 13.69 46.14 31.71
CA CYS A 152 14.49 47.11 30.96
C CYS A 152 14.59 48.45 31.71
N PRO A 153 15.65 48.76 32.44
CA PRO A 153 15.75 49.98 33.26
C PRO A 153 15.68 51.27 32.43
N LEU A 154 15.51 52.41 33.10
CA LEU A 154 15.56 53.71 32.42
C LEU A 154 16.92 53.89 31.72
N GLY A 155 16.90 54.51 30.55
CA GLY A 155 18.08 54.65 29.70
C GLY A 155 18.40 53.40 28.86
N THR A 156 17.52 52.39 28.82
CA THR A 156 17.62 51.26 27.88
C THR A 156 17.57 51.78 26.44
N SER A 157 18.46 51.24 25.58
CA SER A 157 18.49 51.57 24.16
C SER A 157 17.34 50.92 23.40
N VAL A 158 16.70 51.70 22.53
CA VAL A 158 15.61 51.25 21.65
C VAL A 158 15.91 51.65 20.22
N GLU A 159 16.12 50.70 19.33
CA GLU A 159 16.30 50.92 17.89
C GLU A 159 15.01 50.60 17.16
N ILE A 160 14.47 51.58 16.44
CA ILE A 160 13.30 51.41 15.60
C ILE A 160 13.74 51.49 14.14
N TYR A 161 13.45 50.44 13.39
CA TYR A 161 13.91 50.25 12.02
C TYR A 161 12.83 49.58 11.16
N ASN A 162 13.04 49.56 9.84
CA ASN A 162 12.26 48.76 8.91
C ASN A 162 13.12 47.63 8.35
N GLY A 163 12.58 46.42 8.30
CA GLY A 163 13.22 45.28 7.66
C GLY A 163 12.21 44.22 7.28
N LYS A 164 12.50 43.45 6.22
CA LYS A 164 11.61 42.36 5.78
C LYS A 164 11.64 41.15 6.72
N ASP A 165 12.76 40.94 7.42
CA ASP A 165 12.92 39.86 8.41
C ASP A 165 12.34 40.29 9.78
N PRO A 166 11.38 39.55 10.37
CA PRO A 166 10.84 39.86 11.70
C PRO A 166 11.88 39.76 12.83
N GLY A 167 13.05 39.18 12.58
CA GLY A 167 14.12 38.99 13.54
C GLY A 167 14.40 37.51 13.84
N PRO A 168 15.50 37.22 14.55
CA PRO A 168 16.05 35.85 14.68
C PRO A 168 15.16 34.88 15.46
N LEU A 169 14.20 35.36 16.23
CA LEU A 169 13.23 34.53 16.96
C LEU A 169 11.88 34.42 16.23
N GLY A 170 11.77 35.01 15.03
CA GLY A 170 10.51 35.13 14.30
C GLY A 170 9.52 36.08 14.97
N LYS A 171 8.39 36.31 14.30
CA LYS A 171 7.27 37.06 14.85
C LYS A 171 6.34 36.12 15.61
N PRO A 172 6.03 36.38 16.90
CA PRO A 172 5.05 35.59 17.63
C PRO A 172 3.66 35.65 16.99
N GLU A 173 2.87 34.58 17.13
CA GLU A 173 1.49 34.53 16.67
C GLU A 173 0.59 35.50 17.46
N SER A 174 -0.43 36.06 16.80
CA SER A 174 -1.38 36.95 17.48
C SER A 174 -2.45 36.14 18.22
N ILE A 175 -2.62 36.39 19.51
CA ILE A 175 -3.76 35.89 20.28
C ILE A 175 -5.02 36.62 19.83
N LYS A 176 -6.12 35.89 19.62
CA LYS A 176 -7.42 36.46 19.24
C LYS A 176 -8.41 36.36 20.38
N LEU A 177 -9.22 37.40 20.51
CA LEU A 177 -10.24 37.55 21.55
C LEU A 177 -11.62 37.72 20.93
N SER A 178 -12.62 37.11 21.56
CA SER A 178 -14.02 37.41 21.28
C SER A 178 -14.31 38.89 21.56
N LEU A 179 -15.06 39.55 20.68
CA LEU A 179 -15.48 40.93 20.90
C LEU A 179 -16.32 41.03 22.19
N GLY A 180 -16.16 42.13 22.91
CA GLY A 180 -16.83 42.35 24.19
C GLY A 180 -16.11 41.77 25.42
N THR A 181 -15.03 41.00 25.26
CA THR A 181 -14.13 40.72 26.38
C THR A 181 -13.32 41.97 26.75
N GLY A 182 -13.08 42.15 28.04
CA GLY A 182 -12.31 43.28 28.56
C GLY A 182 -10.98 42.90 29.21
N TRP A 183 -10.58 41.63 29.14
CA TRP A 183 -9.34 41.14 29.73
C TRP A 183 -8.30 40.78 28.68
N ASP A 184 -7.05 41.18 28.91
CA ASP A 184 -5.91 40.62 28.18
C ASP A 184 -5.60 39.23 28.78
N PRO A 185 -5.61 38.15 28.00
CA PRO A 185 -5.41 36.80 28.53
C PRO A 185 -4.00 36.55 29.09
N THR A 186 -3.08 37.49 28.85
CA THR A 186 -1.71 37.48 29.37
C THR A 186 -1.52 38.37 30.60
N ASP A 187 -2.56 39.09 31.05
CA ASP A 187 -2.48 39.94 32.24
C ASP A 187 -2.31 39.08 33.51
N PRO A 188 -1.28 39.31 34.34
CA PRO A 188 -1.06 38.55 35.58
C PRO A 188 -2.01 38.92 36.72
N ASP A 189 -2.95 39.86 36.53
CA ASP A 189 -3.95 40.20 37.56
C ASP A 189 -4.72 38.95 38.03
N LYS A 190 -4.77 38.73 39.34
CA LYS A 190 -5.43 37.58 39.96
C LYS A 190 -6.91 37.41 39.60
N ASN A 191 -7.59 38.48 39.19
CA ASN A 191 -8.99 38.46 38.80
C ASN A 191 -9.19 38.16 37.30
N ASN A 192 -8.11 37.96 36.54
CA ASN A 192 -8.19 37.70 35.12
C ASN A 192 -8.83 36.31 34.86
N PRO A 193 -9.99 36.25 34.19
CA PRO A 193 -10.74 35.00 33.98
C PRO A 193 -10.04 34.01 33.03
N TYR A 194 -8.92 34.40 32.42
CA TYR A 194 -8.12 33.53 31.55
C TYR A 194 -7.01 32.79 32.29
N LEU A 195 -6.66 33.13 33.53
CA LEU A 195 -5.51 32.53 34.23
C LEU A 195 -5.64 31.02 34.40
N ASP A 196 -6.81 30.55 34.84
CA ASP A 196 -7.06 29.13 35.11
C ASP A 196 -7.66 28.38 33.92
N LYS A 197 -7.79 29.03 32.76
CA LYS A 197 -8.37 28.41 31.56
C LYS A 197 -7.31 27.63 30.79
N ALA A 198 -7.66 26.41 30.41
CA ALA A 198 -6.89 25.56 29.51
C ALA A 198 -7.66 25.34 28.19
N PRO A 199 -6.99 24.94 27.10
CA PRO A 199 -7.69 24.53 25.90
C PRO A 199 -8.60 23.33 26.18
N VAL A 200 -9.78 23.32 25.56
CA VAL A 200 -10.75 22.22 25.68
C VAL A 200 -10.56 21.28 24.49
N LEU A 201 -10.29 20.02 24.79
CA LEU A 201 -10.13 18.95 23.78
C LEU A 201 -11.33 18.01 23.84
N THR A 202 -12.18 18.08 22.81
CA THR A 202 -13.25 17.12 22.57
C THR A 202 -12.68 15.98 21.73
N ALA A 203 -12.16 14.96 22.40
CA ALA A 203 -11.70 13.72 21.76
C ALA A 203 -12.67 12.55 22.00
N ALA A 204 -12.67 11.63 21.03
CA ALA A 204 -13.47 10.41 21.06
C ALA A 204 -13.32 9.66 22.39
N SER A 205 -14.42 9.04 22.86
CA SER A 205 -14.36 8.09 23.97
C SER A 205 -13.64 6.81 23.56
N SER A 206 -13.16 6.06 24.56
CA SER A 206 -12.64 4.70 24.32
C SER A 206 -13.73 3.87 23.65
N LYS A 207 -13.36 3.12 22.61
CA LYS A 207 -14.31 2.37 21.79
C LYS A 207 -13.77 1.02 21.35
N SER A 208 -14.68 0.12 21.04
CA SER A 208 -14.35 -1.15 20.40
C SER A 208 -14.53 -1.03 18.88
N VAL A 209 -13.64 -1.68 18.14
CA VAL A 209 -13.65 -1.69 16.67
C VAL A 209 -13.57 -3.13 16.17
N GLU A 210 -14.24 -3.39 15.05
CA GLU A 210 -14.18 -4.70 14.40
C GLU A 210 -12.80 -4.92 13.78
N TRP A 211 -12.40 -6.17 13.74
CA TRP A 211 -11.15 -6.60 13.11
C TRP A 211 -11.14 -6.22 11.62
N GLY A 212 -10.01 -5.72 11.12
CA GLY A 212 -9.82 -5.29 9.73
C GLY A 212 -10.56 -4.00 9.34
N SER A 213 -11.26 -3.34 10.27
CA SER A 213 -11.96 -2.08 9.99
C SER A 213 -10.98 -0.92 9.74
N LYS A 214 -11.37 0.00 8.84
CA LYS A 214 -10.63 1.26 8.63
C LYS A 214 -10.82 2.18 9.83
N ILE A 215 -9.72 2.64 10.42
CA ILE A 215 -9.72 3.50 11.61
C ILE A 215 -9.12 4.87 11.26
N ASP A 216 -9.94 5.91 11.34
CA ASP A 216 -9.50 7.31 11.32
C ASP A 216 -9.39 7.82 12.76
N LEU A 217 -8.17 8.21 13.16
CA LEU A 217 -7.87 8.70 14.50
C LEU A 217 -8.26 10.18 14.70
N TYR A 218 -8.48 10.94 13.63
CA TYR A 218 -8.88 12.35 13.67
C TYR A 218 -10.39 12.55 13.56
N LYS A 219 -11.12 11.52 13.14
CA LYS A 219 -12.57 11.58 12.98
C LYS A 219 -13.28 12.01 14.27
N GLY A 220 -13.96 13.16 14.20
CA GLY A 220 -14.78 13.71 15.28
C GLY A 220 -14.02 14.45 16.38
N LEU A 221 -12.71 14.69 16.21
CA LEU A 221 -11.96 15.53 17.14
C LEU A 221 -12.31 17.01 16.95
N LYS A 222 -12.42 17.74 18.06
CA LYS A 222 -12.50 19.22 18.08
C LYS A 222 -11.65 19.77 19.22
N ALA A 223 -11.06 20.93 19.02
CA ALA A 223 -10.36 21.64 20.09
C ALA A 223 -10.62 23.14 20.04
N VAL A 224 -10.76 23.75 21.22
CA VAL A 224 -10.95 25.20 21.40
C VAL A 224 -9.88 25.72 22.36
N SER A 225 -9.25 26.84 22.04
CA SER A 225 -8.23 27.49 22.89
C SER A 225 -8.82 28.00 24.20
N SER A 226 -7.97 28.38 25.15
CA SER A 226 -8.42 29.03 26.39
C SER A 226 -9.09 30.39 26.18
N THR A 227 -8.92 30.99 25.00
CA THR A 227 -9.55 32.26 24.56
C THR A 227 -10.84 32.07 23.76
N GLY A 228 -11.18 30.83 23.36
CA GLY A 228 -12.40 30.50 22.63
C GLY A 228 -12.25 30.33 21.12
N VAL A 229 -11.02 30.24 20.59
CA VAL A 229 -10.72 30.08 19.17
C VAL A 229 -10.66 28.60 18.78
N ASP A 230 -11.15 28.22 17.59
CA ASP A 230 -11.00 26.85 17.07
C ASP A 230 -9.53 26.56 16.74
N ILE A 231 -8.97 25.56 17.42
CA ILE A 231 -7.60 25.07 17.26
C ILE A 231 -7.56 23.58 16.91
N THR A 232 -8.64 23.06 16.31
CA THR A 232 -8.79 21.63 15.95
C THR A 232 -7.65 21.15 15.06
N LYS A 233 -7.13 22.00 14.17
CA LYS A 233 -5.99 21.68 13.29
C LYS A 233 -4.66 21.52 14.04
N SER A 234 -4.58 22.00 15.28
CA SER A 234 -3.39 21.92 16.12
C SER A 234 -3.33 20.66 16.99
N ILE A 235 -4.34 19.78 16.89
CA ILE A 235 -4.38 18.52 17.63
C ILE A 235 -3.27 17.59 17.15
N LYS A 236 -2.46 17.11 18.11
CA LYS A 236 -1.40 16.12 17.91
C LYS A 236 -1.88 14.76 18.39
N VAL A 237 -1.75 13.76 17.52
CA VAL A 237 -2.09 12.36 17.79
C VAL A 237 -0.81 11.54 17.92
N LYS A 238 -0.65 10.83 19.03
CA LYS A 238 0.45 9.88 19.24
C LYS A 238 -0.09 8.47 19.49
N GLY A 239 0.39 7.51 18.71
CA GLY A 239 0.00 6.10 18.77
C GLY A 239 -0.51 5.60 17.41
N LYS A 240 -0.66 4.28 17.29
CA LYS A 240 -1.20 3.61 16.11
C LYS A 240 -2.12 2.46 16.55
N VAL A 241 -3.13 2.16 15.74
CA VAL A 241 -4.01 1.01 15.95
C VAL A 241 -3.81 0.06 14.77
N ASP A 242 -3.37 -1.17 15.04
CA ASP A 242 -3.39 -2.24 14.05
C ASP A 242 -4.75 -2.94 14.11
N SER A 243 -5.60 -2.67 13.12
CA SER A 243 -6.93 -3.27 13.03
C SER A 243 -6.90 -4.79 12.79
N TYR A 244 -5.76 -5.35 12.40
CA TYR A 244 -5.60 -6.79 12.15
C TYR A 244 -5.03 -7.56 13.35
N THR A 245 -4.72 -6.87 14.45
CA THR A 245 -4.24 -7.50 15.67
C THR A 245 -5.19 -7.17 16.81
N ALA A 246 -5.87 -8.18 17.34
CA ALA A 246 -6.78 -7.99 18.46
C ALA A 246 -6.02 -7.52 19.70
N GLY A 247 -6.62 -6.58 20.43
CA GLY A 247 -5.96 -5.99 21.59
C GLY A 247 -6.41 -4.58 21.90
N LYS A 248 -5.78 -4.00 22.92
CA LYS A 248 -6.03 -2.63 23.39
C LYS A 248 -4.90 -1.72 22.95
N TYR A 249 -5.24 -0.65 22.24
CA TYR A 249 -4.31 0.33 21.71
C TYR A 249 -4.57 1.69 22.38
N LYS A 250 -3.55 2.24 23.03
CA LYS A 250 -3.63 3.56 23.66
C LYS A 250 -3.24 4.64 22.66
N ILE A 251 -4.13 5.58 22.42
CA ILE A 251 -3.92 6.75 21.57
C ILE A 251 -3.94 8.00 22.44
N ASN A 252 -2.87 8.79 22.37
CA ASN A 252 -2.73 10.02 23.12
C ASN A 252 -3.02 11.22 22.23
N TYR A 253 -4.09 11.92 22.54
CA TYR A 253 -4.45 13.19 21.92
C TYR A 253 -3.92 14.33 22.78
N SER A 254 -3.36 15.36 22.16
CA SER A 254 -2.89 16.56 22.85
C SER A 254 -3.05 17.79 21.98
N VAL A 255 -3.28 18.93 22.59
CA VAL A 255 -3.34 20.23 21.92
C VAL A 255 -2.66 21.28 22.79
N SER A 256 -2.02 22.25 22.14
CA SER A 256 -1.46 23.43 22.78
C SER A 256 -2.12 24.66 22.16
N ASP A 257 -2.50 25.63 22.97
CA ASP A 257 -2.99 26.92 22.50
C ASP A 257 -1.85 27.93 22.30
N GLU A 258 -2.19 29.10 21.79
CA GLU A 258 -1.28 30.21 21.48
C GLU A 258 -0.61 30.82 22.73
N LEU A 259 -1.15 30.55 23.92
CA LEU A 259 -0.58 30.94 25.22
C LEU A 259 0.38 29.87 25.77
N GLY A 260 0.60 28.78 25.02
CA GLY A 260 1.44 27.66 25.43
C GLY A 260 0.78 26.70 26.42
N ARG A 261 -0.51 26.87 26.70
CA ARG A 261 -1.27 26.01 27.62
C ARG A 261 -1.66 24.73 26.90
N LYS A 262 -1.67 23.61 27.63
CA LYS A 262 -1.80 22.27 27.04
C LYS A 262 -2.90 21.48 27.70
N THR A 263 -3.62 20.70 26.89
CA THR A 263 -4.57 19.69 27.34
C THR A 263 -4.33 18.40 26.56
N GLY A 264 -4.49 17.26 27.23
CA GLY A 264 -4.37 15.95 26.59
C GLY A 264 -5.39 14.96 27.11
N LYS A 265 -5.66 13.93 26.31
CA LYS A 265 -6.54 12.82 26.65
C LYS A 265 -6.02 11.53 26.03
N THR A 266 -5.95 10.48 26.83
CA THR A 266 -5.63 9.13 26.36
C THR A 266 -6.92 8.35 26.15
N VAL A 267 -7.04 7.74 24.97
CA VAL A 267 -8.21 6.94 24.57
C VAL A 267 -7.75 5.54 24.23
N THR A 268 -8.55 4.53 24.59
CA THR A 268 -8.26 3.13 24.27
C THR A 268 -9.14 2.64 23.13
N TYR A 269 -8.52 2.13 22.07
CA TYR A 269 -9.19 1.40 21.00
C TYR A 269 -9.05 -0.10 21.27
N THR A 270 -10.17 -0.80 21.40
CA THR A 270 -10.19 -2.26 21.60
C THR A 270 -10.56 -2.95 20.30
N VAL A 271 -9.56 -3.48 19.59
CA VAL A 271 -9.75 -4.28 18.37
C VAL A 271 -10.23 -5.67 18.78
N LYS A 272 -11.41 -6.06 18.29
CA LYS A 272 -12.01 -7.37 18.59
C LYS A 272 -11.26 -8.50 17.88
N GLN A 273 -11.35 -9.71 18.44
CA GLN A 273 -10.83 -10.93 17.83
C GLN A 273 -11.64 -11.27 16.57
N CYS A 274 -10.96 -11.58 15.45
CA CYS A 274 -11.63 -12.18 14.29
C CYS A 274 -12.15 -13.57 14.65
N LYS A 275 -13.45 -13.80 14.47
CA LYS A 275 -14.11 -15.08 14.79
C LYS A 275 -14.12 -16.07 13.63
N GLU A 276 -13.75 -15.67 12.42
CA GLU A 276 -13.77 -16.54 11.24
C GLU A 276 -12.56 -17.48 11.21
N ALA A 277 -12.72 -18.69 10.66
CA ALA A 277 -11.58 -19.52 10.29
C ALA A 277 -10.96 -18.96 9.00
N PRO A 278 -9.64 -19.11 8.79
CA PRO A 278 -9.05 -18.71 7.52
C PRO A 278 -9.57 -19.60 6.37
N VAL A 279 -9.68 -19.03 5.18
CA VAL A 279 -10.17 -19.70 3.97
C VAL A 279 -9.03 -19.85 2.98
N ILE A 280 -8.87 -21.06 2.43
CA ILE A 280 -7.94 -21.36 1.34
C ILE A 280 -8.73 -21.30 0.03
N LYS A 281 -8.23 -20.56 -0.95
CA LYS A 281 -8.81 -20.35 -2.28
C LYS A 281 -7.87 -20.89 -3.35
N GLY A 282 -8.42 -21.42 -4.45
CA GLY A 282 -7.66 -21.95 -5.58
C GLY A 282 -7.13 -23.37 -5.40
N ALA A 283 -7.47 -24.03 -4.28
CA ALA A 283 -7.35 -25.47 -4.16
C ALA A 283 -8.50 -26.09 -4.98
N ALA A 284 -8.16 -26.55 -6.18
CA ALA A 284 -9.09 -27.13 -7.13
C ALA A 284 -8.41 -28.29 -7.83
N ASP A 285 -9.22 -29.22 -8.31
CA ASP A 285 -8.73 -30.41 -9.00
C ASP A 285 -8.05 -30.06 -10.32
N ARG A 286 -7.07 -30.87 -10.74
CA ARG A 286 -6.26 -30.61 -11.93
C ARG A 286 -5.99 -31.89 -12.70
N ILE A 287 -5.93 -31.76 -14.02
CA ILE A 287 -5.46 -32.80 -14.94
C ILE A 287 -4.10 -32.37 -15.46
N THR A 288 -3.17 -33.30 -15.61
CA THR A 288 -1.81 -33.01 -16.07
C THR A 288 -1.22 -34.19 -16.83
N GLY A 289 -0.35 -33.92 -17.79
CA GLY A 289 0.32 -34.97 -18.56
C GLY A 289 1.41 -35.72 -17.81
N LYS A 290 1.85 -36.83 -18.42
CA LYS A 290 2.97 -37.66 -17.96
C LYS A 290 4.25 -36.83 -17.72
N GLY A 291 5.02 -37.21 -16.69
CA GLY A 291 6.30 -36.56 -16.36
C GLY A 291 6.17 -35.27 -15.54
N THR A 292 4.94 -34.82 -15.25
CA THR A 292 4.73 -33.68 -14.35
C THR A 292 5.23 -34.00 -12.93
N VAL A 293 6.12 -33.17 -12.39
CA VAL A 293 6.63 -33.34 -11.02
C VAL A 293 5.62 -32.83 -10.00
N ILE A 294 4.95 -33.76 -9.32
CA ILE A 294 3.96 -33.47 -8.29
C ILE A 294 4.65 -33.19 -6.95
N ASN A 295 4.91 -31.92 -6.67
CA ASN A 295 5.55 -31.46 -5.44
C ASN A 295 4.77 -30.30 -4.77
N LYS A 296 5.30 -29.80 -3.64
CA LYS A 296 4.67 -28.69 -2.90
C LYS A 296 4.52 -27.42 -3.74
N ALA A 297 5.47 -27.11 -4.63
CA ALA A 297 5.40 -25.94 -5.48
C ALA A 297 4.28 -26.08 -6.52
N TYR A 298 4.10 -27.26 -7.10
CA TYR A 298 2.98 -27.58 -7.97
C TYR A 298 1.64 -27.43 -7.23
N ALA A 299 1.51 -28.04 -6.04
CA ALA A 299 0.29 -27.96 -5.25
C ALA A 299 -0.10 -26.52 -4.89
N LEU A 300 0.86 -25.67 -4.55
CA LEU A 300 0.61 -24.27 -4.19
C LEU A 300 0.39 -23.32 -5.38
N LYS A 301 0.50 -23.79 -6.62
CA LYS A 301 0.28 -22.97 -7.82
C LYS A 301 -1.17 -22.45 -7.83
N GLY A 302 -1.36 -21.13 -7.86
CA GLY A 302 -2.68 -20.49 -7.81
C GLY A 302 -3.39 -20.54 -6.44
N VAL A 303 -2.80 -21.15 -5.42
CA VAL A 303 -3.41 -21.28 -4.08
C VAL A 303 -3.09 -20.04 -3.22
N SER A 304 -4.10 -19.53 -2.55
CA SER A 304 -3.97 -18.40 -1.61
C SER A 304 -4.82 -18.62 -0.37
N ALA A 305 -4.47 -17.97 0.74
CA ALA A 305 -5.20 -18.07 1.99
C ALA A 305 -5.52 -16.69 2.55
N TYR A 306 -6.68 -16.57 3.20
CA TYR A 306 -7.16 -15.32 3.78
C TYR A 306 -7.77 -15.56 5.16
N LEU A 307 -7.49 -14.67 6.12
CA LEU A 307 -8.31 -14.53 7.32
C LEU A 307 -9.24 -13.36 7.07
N SER A 308 -10.53 -13.64 6.83
CA SER A 308 -11.48 -12.63 6.34
C SER A 308 -10.92 -11.88 5.12
N THR A 309 -10.58 -10.59 5.23
CA THR A 309 -9.99 -9.78 4.15
C THR A 309 -8.46 -9.74 4.14
N LYS A 310 -7.78 -10.18 5.21
CA LYS A 310 -6.32 -10.16 5.28
C LYS A 310 -5.74 -11.36 4.54
N LYS A 311 -4.93 -11.09 3.53
CA LYS A 311 -4.14 -12.13 2.85
C LYS A 311 -3.10 -12.71 3.82
N LEU A 312 -3.06 -14.04 3.92
CA LEU A 312 -2.08 -14.78 4.69
C LEU A 312 -0.88 -15.15 3.81
N SER A 313 0.26 -15.40 4.42
CA SER A 313 1.47 -15.83 3.72
C SER A 313 1.26 -17.23 3.14
N SER A 314 1.54 -17.41 1.85
CA SER A 314 1.50 -18.72 1.20
C SER A 314 2.51 -19.71 1.79
N LYS A 315 3.58 -19.21 2.43
CA LYS A 315 4.58 -20.04 3.11
C LYS A 315 4.01 -20.78 4.33
N ASP A 316 2.97 -20.22 4.94
CA ASP A 316 2.33 -20.78 6.14
C ASP A 316 1.28 -21.85 5.78
N ILE A 317 0.95 -21.99 4.48
CA ILE A 317 0.11 -23.07 3.98
C ILE A 317 0.91 -24.38 4.05
N LYS A 318 0.44 -25.28 4.91
CA LYS A 318 0.91 -26.66 4.96
C LYS A 318 0.19 -27.45 3.88
N VAL A 319 0.93 -28.27 3.16
CA VAL A 319 0.42 -29.16 2.12
C VAL A 319 0.91 -30.56 2.42
N THR A 320 -0.01 -31.51 2.48
CA THR A 320 0.29 -32.94 2.45
C THR A 320 -0.09 -33.46 1.07
N ILE A 321 0.84 -34.18 0.43
CA ILE A 321 0.64 -34.81 -0.87
C ILE A 321 0.66 -36.31 -0.65
N LYS A 322 -0.37 -37.01 -1.13
CA LYS A 322 -0.48 -38.46 -1.07
C LYS A 322 -0.78 -39.00 -2.46
N LYS A 323 0.07 -39.88 -2.99
CA LYS A 323 -0.25 -40.67 -4.18
C LYS A 323 -1.34 -41.69 -3.80
N THR A 324 -2.49 -41.65 -4.46
CA THR A 324 -3.66 -42.50 -4.14
C THR A 324 -3.77 -43.70 -5.08
N SER A 325 -3.36 -43.55 -6.33
CA SER A 325 -3.25 -44.62 -7.33
C SER A 325 -2.02 -44.38 -8.23
N ALA A 326 -1.83 -45.19 -9.29
CA ALA A 326 -0.75 -44.97 -10.26
C ALA A 326 -0.76 -43.53 -10.83
N ASP A 327 -1.96 -43.01 -11.07
CA ASP A 327 -2.22 -41.78 -11.83
C ASP A 327 -2.99 -40.71 -11.04
N GLU A 328 -3.17 -40.87 -9.73
CA GLU A 328 -3.88 -39.89 -8.91
C GLU A 328 -3.10 -39.50 -7.65
N TYR A 329 -3.18 -38.21 -7.31
CA TYR A 329 -2.66 -37.63 -6.08
C TYR A 329 -3.73 -36.82 -5.36
N ALA A 330 -3.85 -37.03 -4.05
CA ALA A 330 -4.64 -36.18 -3.17
C ALA A 330 -3.76 -35.13 -2.48
N PHE A 331 -4.21 -33.87 -2.54
CA PHE A 331 -3.64 -32.75 -1.80
C PHE A 331 -4.54 -32.37 -0.63
N ALA A 332 -3.95 -32.28 0.57
CA ALA A 332 -4.61 -31.71 1.74
C ALA A 332 -3.88 -30.44 2.19
N TYR A 333 -4.61 -29.34 2.26
CA TYR A 333 -4.10 -28.03 2.65
C TYR A 333 -4.55 -27.67 4.07
N SER A 334 -3.68 -27.03 4.84
CA SER A 334 -4.01 -26.51 6.17
C SER A 334 -3.26 -25.23 6.49
N ILE A 335 -3.93 -24.26 7.10
CA ILE A 335 -3.28 -23.04 7.59
C ILE A 335 -3.90 -22.61 8.93
N LYS A 336 -3.04 -22.36 9.92
CA LYS A 336 -3.45 -21.78 11.21
C LYS A 336 -3.16 -20.29 11.19
N ALA A 337 -4.19 -19.47 11.41
CA ALA A 337 -4.05 -18.02 11.44
C ALA A 337 -3.73 -17.48 12.85
N GLU A 338 -3.41 -16.19 12.94
CA GLU A 338 -3.12 -15.49 14.20
C GLU A 338 -4.25 -15.55 15.24
N ASN A 339 -5.50 -15.81 14.82
CA ASN A 339 -6.62 -16.01 15.73
C ASN A 339 -6.72 -17.44 16.30
N ASN A 340 -5.67 -18.25 16.09
CA ASN A 340 -5.58 -19.66 16.46
C ASN A 340 -6.56 -20.60 15.77
N LYS A 341 -7.36 -20.12 14.81
CA LYS A 341 -8.24 -20.97 14.00
C LYS A 341 -7.49 -21.55 12.81
N THR A 342 -7.95 -22.71 12.37
CA THR A 342 -7.34 -23.46 11.25
C THR A 342 -8.34 -23.56 10.10
N GLY A 343 -7.88 -23.23 8.90
CA GLY A 343 -8.58 -23.43 7.63
C GLY A 343 -8.03 -24.65 6.93
N LYS A 344 -8.90 -25.39 6.22
CA LYS A 344 -8.53 -26.58 5.46
C LYS A 344 -9.16 -26.52 4.07
N ALA A 345 -8.51 -27.16 3.12
CA ALA A 345 -9.03 -27.44 1.78
C ALA A 345 -8.42 -28.75 1.26
N ALA A 346 -9.01 -29.30 0.21
CA ALA A 346 -8.49 -30.47 -0.48
C ALA A 346 -8.63 -30.29 -2.00
N ALA A 347 -7.82 -31.01 -2.76
CA ALA A 347 -7.90 -31.12 -4.21
C ALA A 347 -7.26 -32.43 -4.68
N SER A 348 -7.65 -32.92 -5.84
CA SER A 348 -7.03 -34.06 -6.53
C SER A 348 -6.24 -33.62 -7.75
N VAL A 349 -5.22 -34.40 -8.12
CA VAL A 349 -4.50 -34.27 -9.39
C VAL A 349 -4.53 -35.60 -10.10
N TYR A 350 -5.01 -35.59 -11.33
CA TYR A 350 -5.08 -36.74 -12.23
C TYR A 350 -3.97 -36.62 -13.26
N ILE A 351 -3.19 -37.68 -13.42
CA ILE A 351 -2.21 -37.83 -14.49
C ILE A 351 -2.93 -38.51 -15.64
N ASP A 352 -3.12 -37.76 -16.69
CA ASP A 352 -3.73 -38.24 -17.93
C ASP A 352 -2.62 -38.57 -18.92
N THR A 353 -2.65 -39.80 -19.42
CA THR A 353 -1.68 -40.33 -20.38
C THR A 353 -2.36 -40.92 -21.61
N THR A 354 -3.69 -40.87 -21.68
CA THR A 354 -4.48 -41.52 -22.70
C THR A 354 -4.79 -40.48 -23.77
N PRO A 355 -4.45 -40.70 -25.04
CA PRO A 355 -4.86 -39.78 -26.09
C PRO A 355 -6.37 -39.92 -26.40
N PRO A 356 -7.03 -38.87 -26.90
CA PRO A 356 -8.45 -38.92 -27.24
C PRO A 356 -8.77 -39.99 -28.28
N ASP A 357 -9.90 -40.67 -28.16
CA ASP A 357 -10.35 -41.63 -29.17
C ASP A 357 -11.22 -40.94 -30.23
N LEU A 358 -10.98 -41.22 -31.52
CA LEU A 358 -11.72 -40.66 -32.65
C LEU A 358 -12.61 -41.72 -33.28
N GLU A 359 -13.92 -41.46 -33.31
CA GLU A 359 -14.90 -42.33 -33.94
C GLU A 359 -15.43 -41.74 -35.24
N GLY A 360 -15.82 -42.61 -36.19
CA GLY A 360 -16.41 -42.21 -37.47
C GLY A 360 -15.41 -41.66 -38.51
N VAL A 361 -14.10 -41.80 -38.24
CA VAL A 361 -13.02 -41.46 -39.16
C VAL A 361 -12.67 -42.68 -40.03
N SER A 362 -13.18 -42.69 -41.25
CA SER A 362 -12.93 -43.79 -42.20
C SER A 362 -12.87 -43.29 -43.64
N PHE A 363 -12.43 -44.17 -44.54
CA PHE A 363 -12.49 -43.94 -45.97
C PHE A 363 -13.92 -43.61 -46.42
N LYS A 364 -14.08 -42.64 -47.33
CA LYS A 364 -15.38 -42.31 -47.93
C LYS A 364 -15.29 -42.28 -49.45
N THR A 365 -16.22 -42.97 -50.11
CA THR A 365 -16.45 -42.76 -51.54
C THR A 365 -17.14 -41.41 -51.73
N ILE A 366 -16.59 -40.54 -52.58
CA ILE A 366 -17.16 -39.23 -52.93
C ILE A 366 -17.76 -39.23 -54.33
N THR A 367 -18.76 -38.40 -54.55
CA THR A 367 -19.39 -38.21 -55.86
C THR A 367 -18.57 -37.26 -56.74
N LYS A 368 -18.78 -37.33 -58.06
CA LYS A 368 -18.19 -36.37 -59.03
C LYS A 368 -18.48 -34.91 -58.67
N LYS A 369 -19.67 -34.64 -58.13
CA LYS A 369 -20.08 -33.30 -57.68
C LYS A 369 -19.28 -32.83 -56.47
N GLN A 370 -19.04 -33.70 -55.50
CA GLN A 370 -18.24 -33.39 -54.31
C GLN A 370 -16.76 -33.20 -54.67
N LEU A 371 -16.22 -34.03 -55.58
CA LEU A 371 -14.86 -33.88 -56.12
C LEU A 371 -14.67 -32.49 -56.76
N ALA A 372 -15.61 -32.10 -57.65
CA ALA A 372 -15.58 -30.82 -58.35
C ALA A 372 -15.82 -29.60 -57.43
N ALA A 373 -16.51 -29.78 -56.31
CA ALA A 373 -16.79 -28.72 -55.33
C ALA A 373 -15.56 -28.35 -54.47
N GLY A 374 -14.50 -29.16 -54.50
CA GLY A 374 -13.22 -28.83 -53.89
C GLY A 374 -13.15 -29.09 -52.38
N LYS A 375 -11.99 -28.74 -51.80
CA LYS A 375 -11.65 -28.95 -50.38
C LYS A 375 -12.73 -28.53 -49.39
N LYS A 376 -13.46 -27.43 -49.67
CA LYS A 376 -14.48 -26.89 -48.77
C LYS A 376 -15.67 -27.85 -48.60
N GLU A 377 -16.06 -28.55 -49.66
CA GLU A 377 -17.15 -29.52 -49.58
C GLU A 377 -16.70 -30.79 -48.88
N ILE A 378 -15.47 -31.24 -49.16
CA ILE A 378 -14.85 -32.38 -48.47
C ILE A 378 -14.72 -32.12 -46.97
N LEU A 379 -14.34 -30.92 -46.56
CA LEU A 379 -14.26 -30.54 -45.15
C LEU A 379 -15.63 -30.63 -44.45
N LYS A 380 -16.73 -30.25 -45.11
CA LYS A 380 -18.08 -30.41 -44.53
C LYS A 380 -18.44 -31.88 -44.35
N LEU A 381 -18.10 -32.72 -45.34
CA LEU A 381 -18.33 -34.15 -45.28
C LEU A 381 -17.47 -34.83 -44.19
N ALA A 382 -16.24 -34.34 -44.00
CA ALA A 382 -15.30 -34.80 -42.98
C ALA A 382 -15.77 -34.50 -41.55
N LYS A 383 -16.51 -33.39 -41.35
CA LYS A 383 -17.11 -33.02 -40.07
C LYS A 383 -18.39 -33.80 -39.73
N LYS A 384 -18.94 -34.55 -40.68
CA LYS A 384 -20.21 -35.25 -40.51
C LYS A 384 -19.97 -36.62 -39.87
N ASP A 385 -20.77 -36.93 -38.85
CA ASP A 385 -20.81 -38.23 -38.18
C ASP A 385 -19.47 -38.63 -37.51
N ILE A 386 -18.68 -37.65 -37.06
CA ILE A 386 -17.48 -37.87 -36.25
C ILE A 386 -17.78 -37.62 -34.76
N ALA A 387 -17.15 -38.38 -33.89
CA ALA A 387 -17.18 -38.16 -32.45
C ALA A 387 -15.76 -38.24 -31.87
N VAL A 388 -15.57 -37.65 -30.70
CA VAL A 388 -14.33 -37.73 -29.93
C VAL A 388 -14.67 -38.00 -28.48
N ASN A 389 -13.97 -38.96 -27.87
CA ASN A 389 -14.13 -39.36 -26.48
C ASN A 389 -12.77 -39.32 -25.78
N ASP A 390 -12.77 -39.04 -24.47
CA ASP A 390 -11.55 -38.98 -23.66
C ASP A 390 -11.89 -39.32 -22.20
N ASP A 391 -10.91 -39.80 -21.43
CA ASP A 391 -11.10 -40.26 -20.05
C ASP A 391 -11.19 -39.10 -19.03
N TYR A 392 -10.55 -37.96 -19.30
CA TYR A 392 -10.53 -36.79 -18.40
C TYR A 392 -10.98 -35.47 -19.04
N SER A 393 -10.85 -35.33 -20.35
CA SER A 393 -11.14 -34.11 -21.09
C SER A 393 -12.52 -34.14 -21.74
N GLU A 394 -13.38 -33.20 -21.36
CA GLU A 394 -14.62 -32.95 -22.09
C GLU A 394 -14.31 -32.34 -23.47
N LEU A 395 -14.22 -33.18 -24.50
CA LEU A 395 -13.96 -32.81 -25.89
C LEU A 395 -15.23 -32.89 -26.75
N THR A 396 -15.24 -32.12 -27.83
CA THR A 396 -16.34 -32.06 -28.80
C THR A 396 -15.80 -32.15 -30.24
N PRO A 397 -16.64 -32.47 -31.25
CA PRO A 397 -16.21 -32.48 -32.64
C PRO A 397 -15.61 -31.16 -33.17
N ASP A 398 -15.90 -30.03 -32.53
CA ASP A 398 -15.33 -28.73 -32.88
C ASP A 398 -13.86 -28.58 -32.44
N ASP A 399 -13.40 -29.38 -31.48
CA ASP A 399 -12.01 -29.42 -31.01
C ASP A 399 -11.11 -30.21 -31.99
N ILE A 400 -11.70 -30.97 -32.91
CA ILE A 400 -10.97 -31.75 -33.92
C ILE A 400 -10.52 -30.83 -35.06
N LYS A 401 -9.20 -30.71 -35.23
CA LYS A 401 -8.60 -29.99 -36.33
C LYS A 401 -8.57 -30.89 -37.57
N ILE A 402 -9.31 -30.47 -38.60
CA ILE A 402 -9.42 -31.21 -39.87
C ILE A 402 -8.77 -30.41 -40.99
N THR A 403 -7.86 -31.04 -41.73
CA THR A 403 -7.23 -30.47 -42.93
C THR A 403 -7.47 -31.36 -44.14
N VAL A 404 -7.62 -30.75 -45.32
CA VAL A 404 -7.95 -31.45 -46.56
C VAL A 404 -6.94 -31.08 -47.65
N GLU A 405 -6.32 -32.10 -48.23
CA GLU A 405 -5.29 -31.97 -49.26
C GLU A 405 -5.68 -32.77 -50.50
N PRO A 406 -5.54 -32.22 -51.73
CA PRO A 406 -5.86 -32.99 -52.94
C PRO A 406 -4.81 -34.09 -53.09
N LYS A 407 -5.27 -35.29 -53.44
CA LYS A 407 -4.42 -36.43 -53.81
C LYS A 407 -4.83 -36.85 -55.20
N GLU A 408 -3.97 -36.59 -56.18
CA GLU A 408 -4.25 -36.83 -57.59
C GLU A 408 -5.52 -36.09 -58.06
N ASP A 409 -6.02 -36.39 -59.26
CA ASP A 409 -7.17 -35.68 -59.85
C ASP A 409 -8.53 -36.22 -59.35
N TYR A 410 -8.54 -37.24 -58.50
CA TYR A 410 -9.75 -38.00 -58.13
C TYR A 410 -9.92 -38.25 -56.62
N ALA A 411 -9.00 -37.78 -55.77
CA ALA A 411 -9.07 -38.01 -54.34
C ALA A 411 -8.61 -36.81 -53.50
N TYR A 412 -8.90 -36.89 -52.20
CA TYR A 412 -8.38 -36.02 -51.16
C TYR A 412 -7.86 -36.84 -50.00
N MET A 413 -6.76 -36.39 -49.38
CA MET A 413 -6.36 -36.82 -48.04
C MET A 413 -7.01 -35.90 -47.01
N VAL A 414 -7.59 -36.50 -45.98
CA VAL A 414 -8.22 -35.79 -44.87
C VAL A 414 -7.47 -36.17 -43.60
N HIS A 415 -6.85 -35.17 -42.95
CA HIS A 415 -6.10 -35.36 -41.72
C HIS A 415 -6.89 -34.80 -40.54
N TYR A 416 -7.05 -35.61 -39.51
CA TYR A 416 -7.70 -35.30 -38.25
C TYR A 416 -6.64 -35.24 -37.15
N GLU A 417 -6.68 -34.20 -36.32
CA GLU A 417 -5.79 -34.02 -35.18
C GLU A 417 -6.61 -33.47 -34.02
N VAL A 418 -6.56 -34.13 -32.86
CA VAL A 418 -7.20 -33.66 -31.63
C VAL A 418 -6.25 -33.86 -30.46
N ALA A 419 -6.28 -32.94 -29.51
CA ALA A 419 -5.47 -32.99 -28.30
C ALA A 419 -6.33 -32.75 -27.06
N ASP A 420 -6.06 -33.49 -25.99
CA ASP A 420 -6.71 -33.31 -24.69
C ASP A 420 -6.08 -32.15 -23.87
N LYS A 421 -6.54 -31.97 -22.63
CA LYS A 421 -6.00 -30.96 -21.70
C LYS A 421 -4.61 -31.29 -21.16
N ALA A 422 -4.23 -32.56 -21.15
CA ALA A 422 -2.92 -33.05 -20.73
C ALA A 422 -1.85 -32.93 -21.84
N GLY A 423 -2.29 -32.71 -23.08
CA GLY A 423 -1.48 -32.58 -24.27
C GLY A 423 -1.25 -33.91 -25.00
N ASN A 424 -1.97 -35.00 -24.69
CA ASN A 424 -1.91 -36.20 -25.53
C ASN A 424 -2.68 -35.95 -26.82
N ILE A 425 -2.20 -36.52 -27.94
CA ILE A 425 -2.66 -36.17 -29.29
C ILE A 425 -3.01 -37.44 -30.05
N THR A 426 -4.17 -37.43 -30.71
CA THR A 426 -4.56 -38.43 -31.71
C THR A 426 -4.50 -37.82 -33.10
N LYS A 427 -3.93 -38.57 -34.05
CA LYS A 427 -3.83 -38.19 -35.45
C LYS A 427 -4.32 -39.31 -36.33
N GLU A 428 -5.27 -39.01 -37.20
CA GLU A 428 -5.81 -39.96 -38.16
C GLU A 428 -5.76 -39.37 -39.57
N THR A 429 -5.46 -40.22 -40.55
CA THR A 429 -5.46 -39.82 -41.96
C THR A 429 -6.23 -40.84 -42.78
N VAL A 430 -7.23 -40.36 -43.52
CA VAL A 430 -8.07 -41.18 -44.39
C VAL A 430 -8.20 -40.53 -45.77
N GLN A 431 -8.46 -41.35 -46.77
CA GLN A 431 -8.63 -40.91 -48.15
C GLN A 431 -10.10 -40.82 -48.54
N TYR A 432 -10.50 -39.77 -49.27
CA TYR A 432 -11.83 -39.60 -49.84
C TYR A 432 -11.72 -39.68 -51.36
N THR A 433 -12.28 -40.70 -51.99
CA THR A 433 -11.96 -41.07 -53.39
C THR A 433 -13.21 -41.16 -54.27
N TYR A 434 -13.11 -40.65 -55.50
CA TYR A 434 -14.14 -40.83 -56.53
C TYR A 434 -13.79 -42.01 -57.45
N PHE A 435 -14.76 -42.92 -57.66
CA PHE A 435 -14.56 -44.16 -58.42
C PHE A 435 -15.41 -44.29 -59.71
N ASP A 436 -15.65 -43.21 -60.45
CA ASP A 436 -16.41 -43.21 -61.74
C ASP A 436 -17.66 -44.13 -61.78
N ASN A 437 -18.61 -43.86 -60.87
CA ASN A 437 -19.86 -44.61 -60.68
C ASN A 437 -19.70 -46.01 -60.05
N MET A 438 -18.52 -46.35 -59.56
CA MET A 438 -18.31 -47.47 -58.64
C MET A 438 -18.16 -46.95 -57.21
N ARG A 439 -18.17 -47.86 -56.24
CA ARG A 439 -17.80 -47.59 -54.85
C ARG A 439 -17.12 -48.79 -54.23
N ILE A 440 -16.28 -48.53 -53.25
CA ILE A 440 -15.69 -49.56 -52.41
C ILE A 440 -16.18 -49.31 -50.98
N GLU A 441 -16.62 -50.37 -50.32
CA GLU A 441 -17.08 -50.35 -48.93
C GLU A 441 -16.19 -51.25 -48.07
N GLY A 442 -16.12 -50.95 -46.77
CA GLY A 442 -15.34 -51.72 -45.79
C GLY A 442 -13.86 -51.33 -45.65
N ILE A 443 -13.40 -50.29 -46.37
CA ILE A 443 -12.03 -49.79 -46.20
C ILE A 443 -11.94 -48.94 -44.95
N GLU A 444 -11.02 -49.28 -44.08
CA GLU A 444 -10.68 -48.56 -42.86
C GLU A 444 -9.22 -48.80 -42.51
N ASN A 445 -8.64 -47.90 -41.71
CA ASN A 445 -7.41 -48.24 -41.01
C ASN A 445 -7.77 -49.29 -39.95
N ARG A 446 -6.94 -50.33 -39.83
CA ARG A 446 -7.14 -51.40 -38.84
C ARG A 446 -5.99 -51.37 -37.87
N TYR A 447 -6.32 -51.24 -36.59
CA TYR A 447 -5.36 -51.20 -35.50
C TYR A 447 -5.47 -52.48 -34.66
N ASP A 448 -4.48 -52.73 -33.81
CA ASP A 448 -4.47 -53.83 -32.83
C ASP A 448 -4.70 -55.23 -33.43
N ILE A 449 -4.22 -55.46 -34.66
CA ILE A 449 -4.30 -56.78 -35.30
C ILE A 449 -3.34 -57.74 -34.57
N PRO A 450 -3.74 -58.95 -34.14
CA PRO A 450 -2.85 -59.87 -33.43
C PRO A 450 -1.51 -60.08 -34.14
N GLN A 451 -0.39 -60.02 -33.42
CA GLN A 451 0.97 -59.98 -33.98
C GLN A 451 1.32 -61.18 -34.88
N ASP A 452 0.68 -62.32 -34.66
CA ASP A 452 0.84 -63.56 -35.43
C ASP A 452 -0.04 -63.61 -36.70
N THR A 453 -0.85 -62.58 -36.94
CA THR A 453 -1.70 -62.47 -38.14
C THR A 453 -0.84 -62.23 -39.38
N VAL A 454 -1.02 -63.07 -40.40
CA VAL A 454 -0.41 -62.88 -41.72
C VAL A 454 -1.25 -61.86 -42.49
N ILE A 455 -0.65 -60.71 -42.83
CA ILE A 455 -1.29 -59.68 -43.65
C ILE A 455 -1.07 -60.00 -45.13
N ASP A 456 -1.98 -60.81 -45.69
CA ASP A 456 -2.01 -61.17 -47.11
C ASP A 456 -3.26 -60.61 -47.82
N ASP A 457 -3.36 -60.84 -49.14
CA ASP A 457 -4.47 -60.36 -49.95
C ASP A 457 -5.83 -60.83 -49.43
N ALA A 458 -5.92 -62.05 -48.87
CA ALA A 458 -7.16 -62.59 -48.34
C ALA A 458 -7.59 -61.86 -47.06
N PHE A 459 -6.64 -61.56 -46.17
CA PHE A 459 -6.89 -60.75 -44.98
C PHE A 459 -7.32 -59.33 -45.35
N ALA A 460 -6.65 -58.72 -46.33
CA ALA A 460 -6.97 -57.37 -46.80
C ALA A 460 -8.34 -57.29 -47.47
N LEU A 461 -8.68 -58.25 -48.32
CA LEU A 461 -9.99 -58.29 -49.00
C LEU A 461 -11.14 -58.73 -48.08
N SER A 462 -10.85 -59.24 -46.87
CA SER A 462 -11.88 -59.62 -45.91
C SER A 462 -12.75 -58.43 -45.54
N GLY A 463 -14.07 -58.55 -45.78
CA GLY A 463 -15.06 -57.52 -45.50
C GLY A 463 -15.13 -56.39 -46.54
N ILE A 464 -14.34 -56.44 -47.60
CA ILE A 464 -14.35 -55.43 -48.67
C ILE A 464 -15.40 -55.78 -49.73
N GLN A 465 -16.17 -54.78 -50.16
CA GLN A 465 -17.11 -54.92 -51.28
C GLN A 465 -16.85 -53.84 -52.32
N ALA A 466 -16.74 -54.24 -53.59
CA ALA A 466 -16.68 -53.32 -54.73
C ALA A 466 -18.00 -53.43 -55.51
N LEU A 467 -18.71 -52.31 -55.65
CA LEU A 467 -20.04 -52.25 -56.23
C LEU A 467 -20.10 -51.22 -57.36
N ASP A 468 -20.81 -51.55 -58.44
CA ASP A 468 -21.10 -50.62 -59.53
C ASP A 468 -22.30 -49.72 -59.20
N SER A 469 -22.70 -48.89 -60.16
CA SER A 469 -23.83 -47.97 -60.01
C SER A 469 -25.19 -48.65 -59.79
N ASN A 470 -25.30 -49.93 -60.12
CA ASN A 470 -26.50 -50.74 -59.98
C ASN A 470 -26.46 -51.64 -58.73
N ASN A 471 -25.46 -51.46 -57.85
CA ASN A 471 -25.15 -52.35 -56.72
C ASN A 471 -24.77 -53.78 -57.14
N THR A 472 -24.23 -53.94 -58.35
CA THR A 472 -23.69 -55.23 -58.81
C THR A 472 -22.27 -55.39 -58.30
N ASP A 473 -21.96 -56.58 -57.79
CA ASP A 473 -20.60 -56.94 -57.39
C ASP A 473 -19.64 -56.84 -58.58
N CYS A 474 -18.54 -56.14 -58.36
CA CYS A 474 -17.45 -55.97 -59.31
C CYS A 474 -16.08 -56.16 -58.63
N ALA A 475 -16.01 -56.99 -57.59
CA ALA A 475 -14.77 -57.38 -56.91
C ALA A 475 -13.68 -57.90 -57.87
N GLY A 476 -14.04 -58.50 -59.01
CA GLY A 476 -13.09 -58.94 -60.03
C GLY A 476 -12.28 -57.82 -60.71
N LEU A 477 -12.66 -56.55 -60.52
CA LEU A 477 -11.92 -55.37 -60.99
C LEU A 477 -11.03 -54.75 -59.90
N LEU A 478 -11.12 -55.26 -58.67
CA LEU A 478 -10.34 -54.82 -57.52
C LEU A 478 -9.04 -55.61 -57.45
N THR A 479 -7.94 -54.90 -57.29
CA THR A 479 -6.63 -55.47 -56.99
C THR A 479 -6.13 -54.86 -55.69
N VAL A 480 -5.45 -55.65 -54.88
CA VAL A 480 -4.82 -55.18 -53.64
C VAL A 480 -3.30 -55.31 -53.77
N SER A 481 -2.58 -54.33 -53.25
CA SER A 481 -1.14 -54.42 -53.06
C SER A 481 -0.80 -54.04 -51.63
N ILE A 482 -0.02 -54.87 -50.98
CA ILE A 482 0.39 -54.70 -49.59
C ILE A 482 1.88 -54.41 -49.58
N SER A 483 2.27 -53.34 -48.88
CA SER A 483 3.68 -53.03 -48.64
C SER A 483 3.91 -52.77 -47.15
N THR A 484 5.11 -53.09 -46.69
CA THR A 484 5.50 -52.91 -45.30
C THR A 484 6.14 -51.54 -45.14
N GLU A 485 5.55 -50.67 -44.32
CA GLU A 485 6.14 -49.36 -44.00
C GLU A 485 7.22 -49.49 -42.92
N ASP A 486 6.91 -50.27 -41.89
CA ASP A 486 7.80 -50.63 -40.79
C ASP A 486 7.49 -52.04 -40.27
N ASN A 487 8.17 -52.47 -39.20
CA ASN A 487 8.04 -53.84 -38.69
C ASN A 487 6.62 -54.21 -38.19
N LYS A 488 5.66 -53.29 -38.14
CA LYS A 488 4.30 -53.50 -37.61
C LYS A 488 3.20 -52.90 -38.47
N THR A 489 3.53 -51.95 -39.34
CA THR A 489 2.57 -51.19 -40.14
C THR A 489 2.67 -51.58 -41.61
N TYR A 490 1.53 -51.91 -42.19
CA TYR A 490 1.37 -52.27 -43.60
C TYR A 490 0.53 -51.21 -44.29
N GLU A 491 1.07 -50.64 -45.38
CA GLU A 491 0.31 -49.83 -46.32
C GLU A 491 -0.45 -50.79 -47.26
N VAL A 492 -1.77 -50.72 -47.24
CA VAL A 492 -2.65 -51.52 -48.10
C VAL A 492 -3.30 -50.61 -49.12
N THR A 493 -2.93 -50.80 -50.38
CA THR A 493 -3.48 -50.06 -51.51
C THR A 493 -4.48 -50.93 -52.25
N TYR A 494 -5.73 -50.48 -52.31
CA TYR A 494 -6.76 -51.07 -53.16
C TYR A 494 -6.86 -50.26 -54.44
N THR A 495 -6.70 -50.90 -55.58
CA THR A 495 -6.81 -50.29 -56.91
C THR A 495 -7.94 -50.91 -57.68
N ILE A 496 -8.86 -50.08 -58.16
CA ILE A 496 -9.97 -50.51 -59.03
C ILE A 496 -9.74 -50.04 -60.46
N ILE A 497 -9.94 -50.95 -61.43
CA ILE A 497 -9.87 -50.63 -62.86
C ILE A 497 -11.23 -50.11 -63.32
N GLN A 498 -11.24 -48.86 -63.77
CA GLN A 498 -12.41 -48.14 -64.24
C GLN A 498 -12.55 -48.20 -65.76
N GLN A 499 -13.63 -47.60 -66.28
CA GLN A 499 -13.83 -47.42 -67.71
C GLN A 499 -12.63 -46.73 -68.38
N HIS A 500 -12.34 -47.11 -69.62
CA HIS A 500 -11.16 -46.64 -70.38
C HIS A 500 -9.81 -46.98 -69.73
N ASN A 501 -9.76 -48.05 -68.91
CA ASN A 501 -8.53 -48.54 -68.27
C ASN A 501 -7.88 -47.52 -67.31
N LYS A 502 -8.66 -46.58 -66.79
CA LYS A 502 -8.22 -45.67 -65.72
C LYS A 502 -8.15 -46.43 -64.41
N LYS A 503 -7.18 -46.10 -63.56
CA LYS A 503 -7.01 -46.70 -62.24
C LYS A 503 -7.26 -45.63 -61.19
N ALA A 504 -8.01 -45.98 -60.16
CA ALA A 504 -8.13 -45.17 -58.96
C ALA A 504 -7.77 -46.05 -57.77
N SER A 505 -6.98 -45.47 -56.86
CA SER A 505 -6.46 -46.19 -55.72
C SER A 505 -6.90 -45.53 -54.41
N VAL A 506 -7.00 -46.34 -53.37
CA VAL A 506 -7.23 -45.92 -51.99
C VAL A 506 -6.22 -46.63 -51.11
N VAL A 507 -5.64 -45.86 -50.20
CA VAL A 507 -4.64 -46.34 -49.25
C VAL A 507 -5.26 -46.35 -47.85
N CYS A 508 -5.09 -47.44 -47.13
CA CYS A 508 -5.28 -47.51 -45.67
C CYS A 508 -4.11 -48.24 -45.03
N HIS A 509 -4.06 -48.20 -43.70
CA HIS A 509 -2.96 -48.79 -42.92
C HIS A 509 -3.47 -49.86 -41.98
N PHE A 510 -2.79 -50.98 -41.96
CA PHE A 510 -3.03 -52.08 -41.02
C PHE A 510 -1.85 -52.18 -40.05
N THR A 511 -2.13 -52.13 -38.76
CA THR A 511 -1.10 -52.14 -37.72
C THR A 511 -1.27 -53.36 -36.83
N LEU A 512 -0.19 -54.13 -36.68
CA LEU A 512 -0.12 -55.25 -35.74
C LEU A 512 0.02 -54.75 -34.29
N ASP A 513 -0.72 -55.36 -33.36
CA ASP A 513 -0.72 -55.09 -31.93
C ASP A 513 0.70 -55.19 -31.34
N SER A 514 1.00 -54.26 -30.44
CA SER A 514 2.15 -54.29 -29.57
C SER A 514 1.76 -54.77 -28.18
N GLN A 515 1.34 -56.02 -28.03
CA GLN A 515 1.43 -56.64 -26.71
C GLN A 515 2.92 -56.75 -26.38
N SER A 516 3.36 -55.95 -25.40
CA SER A 516 4.48 -56.37 -24.58
C SER A 516 4.12 -57.76 -24.07
N ASN A 517 4.78 -58.80 -24.58
CA ASN A 517 4.84 -60.06 -23.84
C ASN A 517 5.16 -59.67 -22.40
N GLY A 518 4.25 -60.00 -21.48
CA GLY A 518 4.57 -59.98 -20.07
C GLY A 518 5.85 -60.78 -19.93
N GLU A 519 6.94 -60.10 -19.62
CA GLU A 519 8.04 -60.74 -18.92
C GLU A 519 7.38 -61.28 -17.65
N ALA A 520 7.17 -62.60 -17.65
CA ALA A 520 7.02 -63.34 -16.43
C ALA A 520 8.17 -62.88 -15.55
N ASP A 521 7.84 -62.21 -14.43
CA ASP A 521 8.73 -61.97 -13.31
C ASP A 521 9.49 -63.27 -13.06
N GLN A 522 10.71 -63.37 -13.58
CA GLN A 522 11.70 -64.24 -13.00
C GLN A 522 11.93 -63.64 -11.62
N LYS A 523 11.25 -64.22 -10.63
CA LYS A 523 11.63 -64.11 -9.24
C LYS A 523 13.13 -64.39 -9.18
N GLU A 524 13.93 -63.33 -9.06
CA GLU A 524 15.26 -63.44 -8.49
C GLU A 524 15.06 -64.00 -7.08
N GLN A 525 15.34 -65.30 -6.98
CA GLN A 525 15.56 -65.98 -5.73
C GLN A 525 16.66 -65.21 -4.99
N PRO A 526 16.43 -64.73 -3.75
CA PRO A 526 17.47 -64.06 -3.00
C PRO A 526 18.64 -65.04 -2.80
N ALA A 527 19.85 -64.55 -3.05
CA ALA A 527 21.08 -65.29 -2.84
C ALA A 527 21.12 -65.89 -1.41
N PRO A 528 21.58 -67.14 -1.23
CA PRO A 528 21.70 -67.72 0.10
C PRO A 528 22.70 -66.92 0.94
N GLU A 529 22.31 -66.62 2.18
CA GLU A 529 23.18 -66.01 3.19
C GLU A 529 24.47 -66.83 3.38
N PRO A 530 25.64 -66.19 3.54
CA PRO A 530 26.88 -66.88 3.85
C PRO A 530 26.76 -67.51 5.25
N THR A 531 26.94 -68.82 5.32
CA THR A 531 27.00 -69.61 6.55
C THR A 531 28.17 -69.17 7.44
N THR A 532 27.87 -68.62 8.60
CA THR A 532 28.83 -68.50 9.72
C THR A 532 29.17 -69.89 10.26
N PRO A 533 30.46 -70.25 10.43
CA PRO A 533 30.84 -71.50 11.08
C PRO A 533 30.61 -71.42 12.59
N GLU A 534 30.03 -72.49 13.12
CA GLU A 534 29.74 -72.74 14.52
C GLU A 534 31.05 -72.82 15.35
N PRO A 535 31.12 -72.17 16.53
CA PRO A 535 32.31 -72.24 17.38
C PRO A 535 32.35 -73.57 18.13
N THR A 536 33.43 -74.34 17.91
CA THR A 536 33.80 -75.49 18.73
C THR A 536 34.16 -75.05 20.15
N ASN A 537 33.41 -75.55 21.13
CA ASN A 537 33.66 -75.38 22.56
C ASN A 537 34.82 -76.29 23.02
N PRO A 538 35.70 -75.81 23.92
CA PRO A 538 35.69 -76.32 25.31
C PRO A 538 35.29 -75.27 26.35
#